data_AF-A0A239QKS2-F1
#
_entry.id   AF-A0A239QKS2-F1
#
_cell.length_a   1.000
_cell.length_b   1.000
_cell.length_c   1.000
_cell.angle_alpha   90.00
_cell.angle_beta   90.00
_cell.angle_gamma   90.00
#
_symmetry.space_group_name_H-M   'P 1'
#
loop_
_entity.id
_entity.type
_entity.pdbx_description
1 polymer ?
#
loop_
_entity_poly.entity_id
_entity_poly.type
_entity_poly.pdbx_seq_one_letter_code
_entity_poly.pdbx_strand_id
1 'polypeptide(L)'
;MKKGTTLFIAIICILAITTVGLYTGYEEKKEQIEALQQDMLIRDDMDGAFSEEIAEKDKQIQGLADVLEEKDRKIQDLKDDLQEMGQQVTALTNDAEQYVERINALNADVSSRDSRIGELEASITEKEGKIGELETIVAGKDSKVGELEAAISEKDSKIGELEGSISAAQEKIDSLNTDLTDKTKSIDALNADILSKNSQIESLSAESDSTKETLQTVQNLETELAGKEEKIKELNDSIAEKDEIIEDLKVKVQNLEILLNTFAQNKDKDEGTAGTNGLASVRPMVTMDFDKYTMSEPGKIQVVITVTNTGEEDMNEPVTLYYPNDKKVNEFGEDGLPAGKTRSWTGEWDVTQEQLDEGKVAFIIRYSLYDGAAGEDGLPTLRQHKTVFSKQINKGK
;
A
#
# COMPACT_ATOMS: atom_id res chain seq x y z
N MET A 1 7.82 44.48 242.51
CA MET A 1 7.00 43.35 241.98
C MET A 1 6.94 43.40 240.45
N LYS A 2 7.86 42.67 239.80
CA LYS A 2 7.71 41.85 238.58
C LYS A 2 6.96 42.31 237.30
N LYS A 3 6.25 43.44 237.21
CA LYS A 3 5.50 43.83 235.98
C LYS A 3 6.23 44.83 235.06
N GLY A 4 7.09 45.71 235.61
CA GLY A 4 7.76 46.79 234.85
C GLY A 4 8.89 46.33 233.93
N THR A 5 9.65 45.30 234.28
CA THR A 5 10.74 44.78 233.44
C THR A 5 10.21 43.92 232.29
N THR A 6 9.10 43.23 232.50
CA THR A 6 8.49 42.32 231.50
C THR A 6 7.83 43.09 230.35
N LEU A 7 7.22 44.25 230.61
CA LEU A 7 6.57 45.07 229.58
C LEU A 7 7.56 45.78 228.66
N PHE A 8 8.68 46.28 229.20
CA PHE A 8 9.72 46.97 228.42
C PHE A 8 10.51 45.98 227.53
N ILE A 9 10.82 44.79 228.06
CA ILE A 9 11.42 43.69 227.28
C ILE A 9 10.44 43.20 226.20
N ALA A 10 9.13 43.13 226.48
CA ALA A 10 8.12 42.75 225.48
C ALA A 10 8.02 43.75 224.32
N ILE A 11 8.05 45.06 224.58
CA ILE A 11 8.00 46.10 223.53
C ILE A 11 9.27 46.09 222.66
N ILE A 12 10.46 45.94 223.27
CA ILE A 12 11.72 45.83 222.53
C ILE A 12 11.76 44.55 221.70
N CYS A 13 11.29 43.42 222.23
CA CYS A 13 11.17 42.17 221.46
C CYS A 13 10.17 42.31 220.30
N ILE A 14 9.01 42.95 220.50
CA ILE A 14 8.03 43.19 219.42
C ILE A 14 8.62 44.09 218.34
N LEU A 15 9.28 45.20 218.71
CA LEU A 15 9.93 46.10 217.76
C LEU A 15 11.06 45.40 217.00
N ALA A 16 11.90 44.62 217.68
CA ALA A 16 12.97 43.85 217.03
C ALA A 16 12.39 42.82 216.04
N ILE A 17 11.35 42.07 216.44
CA ILE A 17 10.67 41.09 215.60
C ILE A 17 9.99 41.76 214.40
N THR A 18 9.34 42.92 214.57
CA THR A 18 8.72 43.64 213.46
C THR A 18 9.75 44.27 212.52
N THR A 19 10.86 44.81 213.02
CA THR A 19 11.96 45.30 212.15
C THR A 19 12.64 44.18 211.39
N VAL A 20 12.90 43.03 212.04
CA VAL A 20 13.46 41.85 211.35
C VAL A 20 12.46 41.33 210.31
N GLY A 21 11.17 41.22 210.65
CA GLY A 21 10.13 40.79 209.71
C GLY A 21 9.92 41.71 208.51
N LEU A 22 10.01 43.03 208.70
CA LEU A 22 9.96 44.01 207.61
C LEU A 22 11.23 43.96 206.74
N TYR A 23 12.40 43.77 207.35
CA TYR A 23 13.67 43.64 206.62
C TYR A 23 13.73 42.32 205.83
N THR A 24 13.30 41.20 206.42
CA THR A 24 13.21 39.92 205.72
C THR A 24 12.18 39.98 204.59
N GLY A 25 11.03 40.60 204.80
CA GLY A 25 10.04 40.81 203.73
C GLY A 25 10.49 41.77 202.64
N TYR A 26 11.37 42.74 202.96
CA TYR A 26 12.02 43.61 201.97
C TYR A 26 13.03 42.83 201.14
N GLU A 27 13.91 42.04 201.76
CA GLU A 27 14.90 41.21 201.03
C GLU A 27 14.21 40.13 200.18
N GLU A 28 13.16 39.47 200.69
CA GLU A 28 12.37 38.51 199.89
C GLU A 28 11.73 39.17 198.67
N LYS A 29 11.17 40.38 198.83
CA LYS A 29 10.60 41.13 197.69
C LYS A 29 11.67 41.62 196.74
N LYS A 30 12.83 42.03 197.24
CA LYS A 30 13.97 42.45 196.42
C LYS A 30 14.51 41.27 195.60
N GLU A 31 14.67 40.11 196.22
CA GLU A 31 15.07 38.87 195.56
C GLU A 31 14.01 38.43 194.53
N GLN A 32 12.71 38.55 194.82
CA GLN A 32 11.64 38.34 193.84
C GLN A 32 11.69 39.33 192.67
N ILE A 33 11.99 40.61 192.93
CA ILE A 33 12.14 41.62 191.88
C ILE A 33 13.37 41.30 191.02
N GLU A 34 14.49 40.91 191.62
CA GLU A 34 15.70 40.50 190.90
C GLU A 34 15.45 39.25 190.04
N ALA A 35 14.72 38.26 190.57
CA ALA A 35 14.31 37.06 189.81
C ALA A 35 13.38 37.41 188.64
N LEU A 36 12.38 38.27 188.86
CA LEU A 36 11.50 38.75 187.78
C LEU A 36 12.26 39.58 186.73
N GLN A 37 13.25 40.37 187.13
CA GLN A 37 14.13 41.09 186.20
C GLN A 37 14.96 40.13 185.35
N GLN A 38 15.47 39.06 185.95
CA GLN A 38 16.20 38.03 185.24
C GLN A 38 15.30 37.27 184.25
N ASP A 39 14.08 36.91 184.65
CA ASP A 39 13.09 36.27 183.77
C ASP A 39 12.68 37.18 182.60
N MET A 40 12.53 38.49 182.85
CA MET A 40 12.28 39.46 181.79
C MET A 40 13.45 39.55 180.81
N LEU A 41 14.70 39.58 181.30
CA LEU A 41 15.88 39.57 180.44
C LEU A 41 15.95 38.31 179.57
N ILE A 42 15.67 37.13 180.16
CA ILE A 42 15.61 35.87 179.41
C ILE A 42 14.51 35.92 178.35
N ARG A 43 13.33 36.46 178.69
CA ARG A 43 12.24 36.59 177.73
C ARG A 43 12.57 37.57 176.61
N ASP A 44 13.19 38.70 176.92
CA ASP A 44 13.63 39.68 175.92
C ASP A 44 14.66 39.06 174.96
N ASP A 45 15.61 38.27 175.48
CA ASP A 45 16.57 37.51 174.67
C ASP A 45 15.86 36.46 173.78
N MET A 46 14.85 35.77 174.31
CA MET A 46 14.04 34.80 173.55
C MET A 46 13.19 35.47 172.47
N ASP A 47 12.54 36.59 172.78
CA ASP A 47 11.74 37.36 171.83
C ASP A 47 12.64 37.94 170.73
N GLY A 48 13.88 38.36 171.08
CA GLY A 48 14.92 38.73 170.12
C GLY A 48 15.29 37.57 169.19
N ALA A 49 15.57 36.38 169.75
CA ALA A 49 15.92 35.19 168.97
C ALA A 49 14.77 34.75 168.03
N PHE A 50 13.52 34.78 168.49
CA PHE A 50 12.36 34.50 167.65
C PHE A 50 12.15 35.56 166.57
N SER A 51 12.37 36.84 166.90
CA SER A 51 12.31 37.92 165.91
C SER A 51 13.37 37.74 164.81
N GLU A 52 14.58 37.28 165.16
CA GLU A 52 15.63 36.96 164.18
C GLU A 52 15.26 35.74 163.33
N GLU A 53 14.71 34.68 163.93
CA GLU A 53 14.25 33.49 163.18
C GLU A 53 13.11 33.82 162.21
N ILE A 54 12.13 34.62 162.65
CA ILE A 54 11.03 35.10 161.80
C ILE A 54 11.60 35.92 160.62
N ALA A 55 12.53 36.84 160.87
CA ALA A 55 13.15 37.63 159.81
C ALA A 55 13.90 36.76 158.78
N GLU A 56 14.60 35.72 159.24
CA GLU A 56 15.27 34.77 158.34
C GLU A 56 14.26 33.91 157.56
N LYS A 57 13.15 33.50 158.19
CA LYS A 57 12.07 32.77 157.50
C LYS A 57 11.37 33.63 156.47
N ASP A 58 11.11 34.90 156.75
CA ASP A 58 10.55 35.85 155.80
C ASP A 58 11.47 36.04 154.60
N LYS A 59 12.78 36.10 154.83
CA LYS A 59 13.79 36.13 153.76
C LYS A 59 13.78 34.85 152.92
N GLN A 60 13.64 33.68 153.55
CA GLN A 60 13.50 32.40 152.84
C GLN A 60 12.22 32.33 152.01
N ILE A 61 11.09 32.80 152.56
CA ILE A 61 9.79 32.89 151.86
C ILE A 61 9.91 33.80 150.65
N GLN A 62 10.55 34.97 150.80
CA GLN A 62 10.78 35.89 149.69
C GLN A 62 11.64 35.25 148.60
N GLY A 63 12.73 34.56 148.97
CA GLY A 63 13.58 33.88 147.99
C GLY A 63 12.85 32.76 147.23
N LEU A 64 11.96 32.02 147.90
CA LEU A 64 11.11 31.02 147.25
C LEU A 64 10.06 31.67 146.32
N ALA A 65 9.49 32.81 146.71
CA ALA A 65 8.55 33.56 145.88
C ALA A 65 9.23 34.05 144.59
N ASP A 66 10.44 34.62 144.69
CA ASP A 66 11.22 35.07 143.54
C ASP A 66 11.54 33.91 142.57
N VAL A 67 11.92 32.74 143.10
CA VAL A 67 12.15 31.54 142.29
C VAL A 67 10.87 31.06 141.62
N LEU A 68 9.73 31.11 142.31
CA LEU A 68 8.45 30.70 141.75
C LEU A 68 8.03 31.61 140.60
N GLU A 69 8.20 32.93 140.74
CA GLU A 69 7.98 33.89 139.65
C GLU A 69 8.91 33.62 138.44
N GLU A 70 10.17 33.27 138.68
CA GLU A 70 11.10 32.91 137.60
C GLU A 70 10.64 31.64 136.87
N LYS A 71 10.19 30.62 137.61
CA LYS A 71 9.66 29.37 137.02
C LYS A 71 8.38 29.63 136.24
N ASP A 72 7.48 30.47 136.73
CA ASP A 72 6.24 30.82 136.04
C ASP A 72 6.52 31.52 134.71
N ARG A 73 7.49 32.47 134.69
CA ARG A 73 7.95 33.09 133.43
C ARG A 73 8.50 32.05 132.46
N LYS A 74 9.35 31.13 132.94
CA LYS A 74 9.93 30.07 132.10
C LYS A 74 8.89 29.08 131.57
N ILE A 75 7.86 28.77 132.36
CA ILE A 75 6.73 27.94 131.92
C ILE A 75 5.95 28.65 130.82
N GLN A 76 5.74 29.96 130.96
CA GLN A 76 5.07 30.75 129.95
C GLN A 76 5.87 30.80 128.64
N ASP A 77 7.18 31.06 128.70
CA ASP A 77 8.06 31.03 127.51
C ASP A 77 8.02 29.66 126.80
N LEU A 78 8.14 28.57 127.56
CA LEU A 78 8.07 27.21 127.00
C LEU A 78 6.70 26.89 126.37
N LYS A 79 5.62 27.46 126.92
CA LYS A 79 4.27 27.30 126.38
C LYS A 79 4.12 28.03 125.06
N ASP A 80 4.70 29.23 124.94
CA ASP A 80 4.70 30.03 123.73
C ASP A 80 5.57 29.36 122.64
N ASP A 81 6.76 28.86 122.99
CA ASP A 81 7.62 28.06 122.09
C ASP A 81 6.90 26.79 121.59
N LEU A 82 6.19 26.09 122.47
CA LEU A 82 5.43 24.88 122.11
C LEU A 82 4.29 25.21 121.15
N GLN A 83 3.64 26.36 121.34
CA GLN A 83 2.59 26.84 120.45
C GLN A 83 3.15 27.19 119.06
N GLU A 84 4.29 27.88 119.00
CA GLU A 84 4.96 28.22 117.74
C GLU A 84 5.40 26.94 117.01
N MET A 85 6.03 26.01 117.72
CA MET A 85 6.44 24.72 117.14
C MET A 85 5.24 23.92 116.63
N GLY A 86 4.11 23.96 117.34
CA GLY A 86 2.85 23.37 116.87
C GLY A 86 2.37 23.96 115.54
N GLN A 87 2.44 25.29 115.39
CA GLN A 87 2.09 25.97 114.13
C GLN A 87 3.04 25.58 112.99
N GLN A 88 4.35 25.51 113.26
CA GLN A 88 5.35 25.09 112.26
C GLN A 88 5.11 23.64 111.80
N VAL A 89 4.80 22.73 112.73
CA VAL A 89 4.46 21.34 112.39
C VAL A 89 3.22 21.27 111.51
N THR A 90 2.17 22.07 111.81
CA THR A 90 0.98 22.14 110.95
C THR A 90 1.32 22.65 109.55
N ALA A 91 2.13 23.70 109.42
CA ALA A 91 2.54 24.24 108.12
C ALA A 91 3.31 23.20 107.29
N LEU A 92 4.31 22.54 107.90
CA LEU A 92 5.07 21.48 107.23
C LEU A 92 4.22 20.27 106.83
N THR A 93 3.21 19.94 107.64
CA THR A 93 2.26 18.87 107.32
C THR A 93 1.45 19.22 106.07
N ASN A 94 0.93 20.45 105.99
CA ASN A 94 0.18 20.91 104.82
C ASN A 94 1.06 20.97 103.55
N ASP A 95 2.32 21.37 103.68
CA ASP A 95 3.27 21.37 102.55
C ASP A 95 3.56 19.94 102.08
N ALA A 96 3.75 19.00 103.01
CA ALA A 96 3.97 17.59 102.68
C ALA A 96 2.77 16.98 101.95
N GLU A 97 1.54 17.28 102.39
CA GLU A 97 0.31 16.86 101.72
C GLU A 97 0.24 17.40 100.28
N GLN A 98 0.54 18.70 100.07
CA GLN A 98 0.59 19.29 98.73
C GLN A 98 1.66 18.65 97.83
N TYR A 99 2.85 18.33 98.37
CA TYR A 99 3.88 17.62 97.60
C TYR A 99 3.44 16.21 97.22
N VAL A 100 2.75 15.49 98.10
CA VAL A 100 2.18 14.17 97.79
C VAL A 100 1.17 14.26 96.64
N GLU A 101 0.26 15.23 96.68
CA GLU A 101 -0.71 15.46 95.61
C GLU A 101 -0.01 15.78 94.27
N ARG A 102 1.02 16.64 94.31
CA ARG A 102 1.80 16.99 93.11
C ARG A 102 2.55 15.79 92.53
N ILE A 103 3.14 14.96 93.39
CA ILE A 103 3.82 13.72 92.97
C ILE A 103 2.82 12.77 92.30
N ASN A 104 1.63 12.60 92.88
CA ASN A 104 0.60 11.75 92.29
C ASN A 104 0.13 12.26 90.93
N ALA A 105 -0.04 13.58 90.77
CA ALA A 105 -0.40 14.19 89.49
C ALA A 105 0.70 14.00 88.43
N LEU A 106 1.97 14.17 88.81
CA LEU A 106 3.10 13.94 87.90
C LEU A 106 3.21 12.46 87.49
N ASN A 107 3.01 11.53 88.42
CA ASN A 107 3.02 10.10 88.10
C ASN A 107 1.89 9.72 87.12
N ALA A 108 0.72 10.34 87.24
CA ALA A 108 -0.37 10.17 86.29
C ALA A 108 -0.03 10.73 84.90
N ASP A 109 0.60 11.91 84.81
CA ASP A 109 1.04 12.49 83.53
C ASP A 109 2.12 11.62 82.86
N VAL A 110 3.09 11.12 83.63
CA VAL A 110 4.11 10.19 83.14
C VAL A 110 3.47 8.92 82.58
N SER A 111 2.55 8.30 83.33
CA SER A 111 1.86 7.08 82.88
C SER A 111 1.05 7.31 81.58
N SER A 112 0.42 8.49 81.45
CA SER A 112 -0.30 8.87 80.23
C SER A 112 0.65 9.07 79.04
N ARG A 113 1.80 9.72 79.26
CA ARG A 113 2.82 9.91 78.23
C ARG A 113 3.44 8.59 77.78
N ASP A 114 3.74 7.69 78.71
CA ASP A 114 4.27 6.36 78.40
C ASP A 114 3.28 5.55 77.53
N SER A 115 1.99 5.61 77.87
CA SER A 115 0.95 4.98 77.06
C SER A 115 0.91 5.53 75.63
N ARG A 116 1.01 6.86 75.49
CA ARG A 116 1.03 7.53 74.18
C ARG A 116 2.30 7.22 73.39
N ILE A 117 3.45 7.07 74.05
CA ILE A 117 4.70 6.62 73.41
C ILE A 117 4.50 5.21 72.83
N GLY A 118 3.94 4.28 73.60
CA GLY A 118 3.67 2.93 73.12
C GLY A 118 2.73 2.89 71.91
N GLU A 119 1.69 3.72 71.90
CA GLU A 119 0.78 3.87 70.74
C GLU A 119 1.51 4.40 69.49
N LEU A 120 2.40 5.38 69.66
CA LEU A 120 3.19 5.94 68.56
C LEU A 120 4.21 4.93 68.02
N GLU A 121 4.89 4.18 68.89
CA GLU A 121 5.82 3.11 68.50
C GLU A 121 5.12 2.00 67.71
N ALA A 122 3.92 1.60 68.13
CA ALA A 122 3.09 0.65 67.39
C ALA A 122 2.70 1.18 66.00
N SER A 123 2.30 2.47 65.92
CA SER A 123 1.96 3.10 64.63
C SER A 123 3.16 3.25 63.69
N ILE A 124 4.35 3.54 64.24
CA ILE A 124 5.60 3.57 63.47
C ILE A 124 5.88 2.18 62.89
N THR A 125 5.83 1.13 63.72
CA THR A 125 6.05 -0.26 63.29
C THR A 125 5.09 -0.68 62.17
N GLU A 126 3.80 -0.33 62.28
CA GLU A 126 2.81 -0.60 61.23
C GLU A 126 3.16 0.11 59.92
N LYS A 127 3.55 1.39 59.98
CA LYS A 127 3.93 2.18 58.80
C LYS A 127 5.20 1.65 58.15
N GLU A 128 6.19 1.24 58.92
CA GLU A 128 7.42 0.61 58.41
C GLU A 128 7.11 -0.71 57.67
N GLY A 129 6.21 -1.54 58.22
CA GLY A 129 5.73 -2.74 57.53
C GLY A 129 5.08 -2.41 56.19
N LYS A 130 4.20 -1.41 56.16
CA LYS A 130 3.53 -0.96 54.93
C LYS A 130 4.50 -0.36 53.90
N ILE A 131 5.54 0.33 54.34
CA ILE A 131 6.61 0.81 53.46
C ILE A 131 7.32 -0.38 52.80
N GLY A 132 7.72 -1.40 53.56
CA GLY A 132 8.37 -2.60 53.01
C GLY A 132 7.49 -3.38 52.02
N GLU A 133 6.17 -3.48 52.28
CA GLU A 133 5.22 -4.05 51.33
C GLU A 133 5.17 -3.26 50.01
N LEU A 134 5.11 -1.93 50.10
CA LEU A 134 5.09 -1.05 48.92
C LEU A 134 6.40 -1.11 48.13
N GLU A 135 7.55 -1.17 48.80
CA GLU A 135 8.86 -1.35 48.16
C GLU A 135 8.92 -2.66 47.36
N THR A 136 8.39 -3.75 47.93
CA THR A 136 8.30 -5.05 47.25
C THR A 136 7.41 -4.97 46.01
N ILE A 137 6.26 -4.29 46.11
CA ILE A 137 5.34 -4.09 44.98
C ILE A 137 6.01 -3.26 43.87
N VAL A 138 6.73 -2.19 44.23
CA VAL A 138 7.44 -1.34 43.27
C VAL A 138 8.51 -2.15 42.55
N ALA A 139 9.35 -2.89 43.27
CA ALA A 139 10.36 -3.75 42.66
C ALA A 139 9.77 -4.79 41.70
N GLY A 140 8.62 -5.39 42.05
CA GLY A 140 7.90 -6.31 41.19
C GLY A 140 7.37 -5.64 39.90
N LYS A 141 6.88 -4.41 40.00
CA LYS A 141 6.45 -3.62 38.83
C LYS A 141 7.61 -3.23 37.93
N ASP A 142 8.73 -2.80 38.50
CA ASP A 142 9.93 -2.44 37.75
C ASP A 142 10.48 -3.63 36.96
N SER A 143 10.52 -4.81 37.59
CA SER A 143 10.85 -6.07 36.88
C SER A 143 9.89 -6.34 35.73
N LYS A 144 8.59 -6.11 35.92
CA LYS A 144 7.60 -6.33 34.87
C LYS A 144 7.72 -5.35 33.71
N VAL A 145 8.08 -4.10 33.99
CA VAL A 145 8.38 -3.10 32.97
C VAL A 145 9.57 -3.55 32.12
N GLY A 146 10.67 -4.00 32.75
CA GLY A 146 11.83 -4.51 32.03
C GLY A 146 11.52 -5.71 31.13
N GLU A 147 10.68 -6.65 31.59
CA GLU A 147 10.21 -7.76 30.75
C GLU A 147 9.42 -7.28 29.52
N LEU A 148 8.54 -6.30 29.69
CA LEU A 148 7.72 -5.76 28.61
C LEU A 148 8.56 -4.98 27.59
N GLU A 149 9.55 -4.20 28.05
CA GLU A 149 10.50 -3.50 27.18
C GLU A 149 11.32 -4.48 26.33
N ALA A 150 11.79 -5.57 26.92
CA ALA A 150 12.49 -6.63 26.20
C ALA A 150 11.60 -7.29 25.13
N ALA A 151 10.34 -7.59 25.48
CA ALA A 151 9.39 -8.19 24.54
C ALA A 151 9.01 -7.25 23.39
N ILE A 152 8.93 -5.93 23.64
CA ILE A 152 8.74 -4.91 22.59
C ILE A 152 9.93 -4.91 21.64
N SER A 153 11.16 -4.87 22.17
CA SER A 153 12.38 -4.86 21.36
C SER A 153 12.52 -6.10 20.46
N GLU A 154 12.13 -7.29 20.96
CA GLU A 154 12.07 -8.52 20.16
C GLU A 154 11.06 -8.41 19.02
N LYS A 155 9.86 -7.87 19.31
CA LYS A 155 8.82 -7.68 18.29
C LYS A 155 9.22 -6.66 17.23
N ASP A 156 9.84 -5.55 17.62
CA ASP A 156 10.33 -4.53 16.68
C ASP A 156 11.41 -5.11 15.76
N SER A 157 12.33 -5.92 16.31
CA SER A 157 13.32 -6.64 15.50
C SER A 157 12.65 -7.58 14.50
N LYS A 158 11.61 -8.30 14.93
CA LYS A 158 10.87 -9.21 14.05
C LYS A 158 10.09 -8.47 12.95
N ILE A 159 9.54 -7.29 13.26
CA ILE A 159 8.91 -6.43 12.28
C ILE A 159 9.93 -6.01 11.21
N GLY A 160 11.11 -5.54 11.62
CA GLY A 160 12.18 -5.17 10.69
C GLY A 160 12.61 -6.32 9.76
N GLU A 161 12.72 -7.55 10.29
CA GLU A 161 12.99 -8.75 9.47
C GLU A 161 11.89 -9.02 8.44
N LEU A 162 10.63 -8.89 8.84
CA LEU A 162 9.48 -9.10 7.96
C LEU A 162 9.39 -8.02 6.87
N GLU A 163 9.63 -6.76 7.23
CA GLU A 163 9.69 -5.64 6.27
C GLU A 163 10.79 -5.88 5.23
N GLY A 164 11.99 -6.29 5.65
CA GLY A 164 13.07 -6.65 4.73
C GLY A 164 12.72 -7.83 3.81
N SER A 165 12.01 -8.84 4.34
CA SER A 165 11.55 -9.98 3.55
C SER A 165 10.50 -9.57 2.50
N ILE A 166 9.59 -8.66 2.86
CA ILE A 166 8.58 -8.10 1.94
C ILE A 166 9.25 -7.30 0.82
N SER A 167 10.23 -6.44 1.15
CA SER A 167 10.99 -5.69 0.14
C SER A 167 11.69 -6.61 -0.85
N ALA A 168 12.38 -7.65 -0.36
CA ALA A 168 13.04 -8.63 -1.23
C ALA A 168 12.05 -9.40 -2.13
N ALA A 169 10.88 -9.75 -1.59
CA ALA A 169 9.82 -10.37 -2.38
C ALA A 169 9.28 -9.44 -3.47
N GLN A 170 9.12 -8.14 -3.18
CA GLN A 170 8.67 -7.15 -4.15
C GLN A 170 9.69 -6.98 -5.28
N GLU A 171 10.99 -6.87 -4.96
CA GLU A 171 12.05 -6.81 -5.98
C GLU A 171 12.03 -8.06 -6.89
N LYS A 172 11.78 -9.23 -6.29
CA LYS A 172 11.68 -10.47 -7.07
C LYS A 172 10.46 -10.47 -8.00
N ILE A 173 9.31 -9.95 -7.55
CA ILE A 173 8.11 -9.79 -8.38
C ILE A 173 8.39 -8.84 -9.55
N ASP A 174 9.03 -7.71 -9.30
CA ASP A 174 9.34 -6.72 -10.34
C ASP A 174 10.29 -7.29 -11.41
N SER A 175 11.30 -8.07 -10.97
CA SER A 175 12.19 -8.82 -11.86
C SER A 175 11.41 -9.84 -12.71
N LEU A 176 10.52 -10.63 -12.10
CA LEU A 176 9.71 -11.62 -12.83
C LEU A 176 8.75 -10.96 -13.83
N ASN A 177 8.17 -9.79 -13.49
CA ASN A 177 7.31 -9.03 -14.40
C ASN A 177 8.10 -8.49 -15.62
N THR A 178 9.34 -8.07 -15.40
CA THR A 178 10.24 -7.66 -16.48
C THR A 178 10.55 -8.84 -17.41
N ASP A 179 10.95 -9.98 -16.85
CA ASP A 179 11.20 -11.22 -17.61
C ASP A 179 9.97 -11.66 -18.42
N LEU A 180 8.77 -11.58 -17.82
CA LEU A 180 7.52 -11.93 -18.48
C LEU A 180 7.24 -10.99 -19.65
N THR A 181 7.44 -9.69 -19.47
CA THR A 181 7.28 -8.68 -20.54
C THR A 181 8.21 -8.96 -21.71
N ASP A 182 9.47 -9.30 -21.44
CA ASP A 182 10.45 -9.60 -22.50
C ASP A 182 10.13 -10.90 -23.22
N LYS A 183 9.66 -11.93 -22.49
CA LYS A 183 9.17 -13.17 -23.11
C LYS A 183 7.95 -12.92 -23.99
N THR A 184 7.00 -12.07 -23.57
CA THR A 184 5.85 -11.68 -24.40
C THR A 184 6.30 -11.02 -25.70
N LYS A 185 7.22 -10.04 -25.64
CA LYS A 185 7.79 -9.42 -26.86
C LYS A 185 8.46 -10.44 -27.78
N SER A 186 9.20 -11.40 -27.20
CA SER A 186 9.84 -12.47 -27.98
C SER A 186 8.80 -13.38 -28.66
N ILE A 187 7.69 -13.69 -27.99
CA ILE A 187 6.58 -14.46 -28.58
C ILE A 187 5.93 -13.67 -29.72
N ASP A 188 5.67 -12.39 -29.53
CA ASP A 188 5.09 -11.52 -30.56
C ASP A 188 5.98 -11.45 -31.81
N ALA A 189 7.30 -11.32 -31.61
CA ALA A 189 8.27 -11.35 -32.70
C ALA A 189 8.27 -12.70 -33.45
N LEU A 190 8.26 -13.81 -32.73
CA LEU A 190 8.18 -15.15 -33.33
C LEU A 190 6.86 -15.35 -34.11
N ASN A 191 5.74 -14.84 -33.60
CA ASN A 191 4.46 -14.90 -34.30
C ASN A 191 4.47 -14.07 -35.59
N ALA A 192 5.09 -12.89 -35.58
CA ALA A 192 5.27 -12.08 -36.79
C ALA A 192 6.14 -12.81 -37.84
N ASP A 193 7.22 -13.45 -37.40
CA ASP A 193 8.09 -14.25 -38.26
C ASP A 193 7.33 -15.45 -38.88
N ILE A 194 6.50 -16.14 -38.09
CA ILE A 194 5.64 -17.24 -38.57
C ILE A 194 4.67 -16.74 -39.64
N LEU A 195 3.99 -15.61 -39.41
CA LEU A 195 3.09 -15.02 -40.39
C LEU A 195 3.81 -14.68 -41.70
N SER A 196 4.99 -14.05 -41.60
CA SER A 196 5.82 -13.74 -42.77
C SER A 196 6.23 -15.00 -43.54
N LYS A 197 6.66 -16.05 -42.82
CA LYS A 197 7.02 -17.34 -43.41
C LYS A 197 5.83 -18.03 -44.07
N ASN A 198 4.63 -17.96 -43.48
CA ASN A 198 3.41 -18.49 -44.11
C ASN A 198 3.08 -17.76 -45.41
N SER A 199 3.17 -16.43 -45.47
CA SER A 199 2.98 -15.69 -46.72
C SER A 199 4.03 -16.04 -47.78
N GLN A 200 5.29 -16.30 -47.38
CA GLN A 200 6.32 -16.81 -48.30
C GLN A 200 5.96 -18.20 -48.84
N ILE A 201 5.46 -19.10 -47.98
CA ILE A 201 5.01 -20.44 -48.38
C ILE A 201 3.84 -20.35 -49.36
N GLU A 202 2.85 -19.49 -49.10
CA GLU A 202 1.72 -19.27 -50.02
C GLU A 202 2.18 -18.77 -51.39
N SER A 203 3.11 -17.81 -51.42
CA SER A 203 3.69 -17.30 -52.67
C SER A 203 4.45 -18.39 -53.43
N LEU A 204 5.28 -19.17 -52.75
CA LEU A 204 6.02 -20.29 -53.35
C LEU A 204 5.08 -21.39 -53.85
N SER A 205 3.98 -21.64 -53.14
CA SER A 205 2.95 -22.60 -53.57
C SER A 205 2.29 -22.14 -54.87
N ALA A 206 1.93 -20.86 -54.98
CA ALA A 206 1.33 -20.31 -56.20
C ALA A 206 2.32 -20.36 -57.39
N GLU A 207 3.59 -20.06 -57.15
CA GLU A 207 4.65 -20.18 -58.16
C GLU A 207 4.84 -21.64 -58.61
N SER A 208 4.80 -22.58 -57.67
CA SER A 208 4.83 -24.02 -57.96
C SER A 208 3.64 -24.47 -58.82
N ASP A 209 2.43 -23.99 -58.53
CA ASP A 209 1.23 -24.30 -59.31
C ASP A 209 1.32 -23.74 -60.75
N SER A 210 1.75 -22.48 -60.90
CA SER A 210 2.00 -21.88 -62.21
C SER A 210 3.07 -22.62 -63.03
N THR A 211 4.13 -23.05 -62.36
CA THR A 211 5.18 -23.87 -62.98
C THR A 211 4.62 -25.20 -63.48
N LYS A 212 3.73 -25.83 -62.70
CA LYS A 212 3.07 -27.09 -63.07
C LYS A 212 2.16 -26.93 -64.29
N GLU A 213 1.39 -25.84 -64.37
CA GLU A 213 0.58 -25.52 -65.56
C GLU A 213 1.46 -25.31 -66.80
N THR A 214 2.55 -24.54 -66.65
CA THR A 214 3.51 -24.31 -67.73
C THR A 214 4.11 -25.63 -68.22
N LEU A 215 4.49 -26.52 -67.30
CA LEU A 215 5.01 -27.86 -67.64
C LEU A 215 3.97 -28.68 -68.42
N GLN A 216 2.69 -28.63 -68.03
CA GLN A 216 1.61 -29.30 -68.74
C GLN A 216 1.45 -28.75 -70.17
N THR A 217 1.53 -27.43 -70.35
CA THR A 217 1.50 -26.81 -71.68
C THR A 217 2.67 -27.28 -72.54
N VAL A 218 3.88 -27.34 -71.99
CA VAL A 218 5.06 -27.84 -72.71
C VAL A 218 4.85 -29.30 -73.14
N GLN A 219 4.36 -30.17 -72.26
CA GLN A 219 4.07 -31.57 -72.61
C GLN A 219 3.02 -31.71 -73.73
N ASN A 220 1.99 -30.87 -73.72
CA ASN A 220 0.99 -30.86 -74.79
C ASN A 220 1.62 -30.42 -76.12
N LEU A 221 2.46 -29.38 -76.10
CA LEU A 221 3.19 -28.92 -77.29
C LEU A 221 4.17 -29.98 -77.82
N GLU A 222 4.89 -30.68 -76.93
CA GLU A 222 5.77 -31.80 -77.32
C GLU A 222 4.97 -32.91 -78.02
N THR A 223 3.77 -33.23 -77.52
CA THR A 223 2.87 -34.23 -78.14
C THR A 223 2.37 -33.76 -79.51
N GLU A 224 1.98 -32.48 -79.64
CA GLU A 224 1.56 -31.90 -80.92
C GLU A 224 2.72 -31.89 -81.94
N LEU A 225 3.93 -31.52 -81.48
CA LEU A 225 5.14 -31.51 -82.30
C LEU A 225 5.43 -32.92 -82.84
N ALA A 226 5.41 -33.94 -81.99
CA ALA A 226 5.59 -35.34 -82.40
C ALA A 226 4.56 -35.77 -83.46
N GLY A 227 3.29 -35.38 -83.29
CA GLY A 227 2.24 -35.65 -84.28
C GLY A 227 2.48 -34.94 -85.63
N LYS A 228 3.00 -33.70 -85.61
CA LYS A 228 3.38 -32.98 -86.84
C LYS A 228 4.61 -33.61 -87.51
N GLU A 229 5.60 -34.05 -86.74
CA GLU A 229 6.76 -34.78 -87.25
C GLU A 229 6.33 -36.06 -87.97
N GLU A 230 5.38 -36.81 -87.39
CA GLU A 230 4.81 -38.00 -88.03
C GLU A 230 4.04 -37.65 -89.32
N LYS A 231 3.27 -36.56 -89.33
CA LYS A 231 2.59 -36.09 -90.54
C LYS A 231 3.55 -35.64 -91.63
N ILE A 232 4.64 -34.96 -91.28
CA ILE A 232 5.70 -34.58 -92.22
C ILE A 232 6.33 -35.84 -92.81
N LYS A 233 6.59 -36.86 -91.99
CA LYS A 233 7.09 -38.15 -92.47
C LYS A 233 6.11 -38.79 -93.46
N GLU A 234 4.82 -38.88 -93.14
CA GLU A 234 3.80 -39.40 -94.07
C GLU A 234 3.74 -38.61 -95.38
N LEU A 235 3.78 -37.28 -95.32
CA LEU A 235 3.79 -36.43 -96.51
C LEU A 235 5.05 -36.64 -97.35
N ASN A 236 6.21 -36.78 -96.72
CA ASN A 236 7.47 -37.07 -97.41
C ASN A 236 7.44 -38.46 -98.07
N ASP A 237 6.92 -39.48 -97.36
CA ASP A 237 6.74 -40.83 -97.91
C ASP A 237 5.79 -40.77 -99.14
N SER A 238 4.71 -39.99 -99.09
CA SER A 238 3.79 -39.78 -100.23
C SER A 238 4.41 -38.98 -101.38
N ILE A 239 5.24 -37.98 -101.09
CA ILE A 239 6.00 -37.26 -102.12
C ILE A 239 6.94 -38.21 -102.84
N ALA A 240 7.68 -39.06 -102.10
CA ALA A 240 8.58 -40.05 -102.68
C ALA A 240 7.82 -41.04 -103.60
N GLU A 241 6.65 -41.53 -103.18
CA GLU A 241 5.78 -42.37 -104.02
C GLU A 241 5.33 -41.64 -105.29
N LYS A 242 4.91 -40.38 -105.17
CA LYS A 242 4.54 -39.56 -106.35
C LYS A 242 5.74 -39.28 -107.26
N ASP A 243 6.93 -39.07 -106.70
CA ASP A 243 8.16 -38.88 -107.47
C ASP A 243 8.49 -40.15 -108.28
N GLU A 244 8.32 -41.35 -107.70
CA GLU A 244 8.43 -42.63 -108.43
C GLU A 244 7.40 -42.73 -109.57
N ILE A 245 6.14 -42.35 -109.32
CA ILE A 245 5.09 -42.32 -110.36
C ILE A 245 5.42 -41.31 -111.47
N ILE A 246 5.90 -40.11 -111.11
CA ILE A 246 6.32 -39.10 -112.08
C ILE A 246 7.47 -39.63 -112.92
N GLU A 247 8.42 -40.34 -112.34
CA GLU A 247 9.53 -40.92 -113.07
C GLU A 247 9.06 -42.04 -114.02
N ASP A 248 8.15 -42.92 -113.59
CA ASP A 248 7.49 -43.89 -114.47
C ASP A 248 6.71 -43.20 -115.61
N LEU A 249 5.94 -42.16 -115.29
CA LEU A 249 5.21 -41.36 -116.28
C LEU A 249 6.16 -40.62 -117.23
N LYS A 250 7.28 -40.08 -116.77
CA LYS A 250 8.30 -39.48 -117.64
C LYS A 250 8.87 -40.52 -118.59
N VAL A 251 9.19 -41.72 -118.12
CA VAL A 251 9.63 -42.82 -118.99
C VAL A 251 8.55 -43.16 -120.01
N LYS A 252 7.27 -43.22 -119.61
CA LYS A 252 6.14 -43.41 -120.54
C LYS A 252 5.99 -42.27 -121.53
N VAL A 253 6.13 -41.02 -121.11
CA VAL A 253 6.09 -39.83 -121.99
C VAL A 253 7.28 -39.85 -122.94
N GLN A 254 8.50 -40.11 -122.47
CA GLN A 254 9.67 -40.30 -123.33
C GLN A 254 9.44 -41.43 -124.34
N ASN A 255 8.83 -42.55 -123.92
CA ASN A 255 8.46 -43.63 -124.84
C ASN A 255 7.42 -43.18 -125.86
N LEU A 256 6.40 -42.41 -125.45
CA LEU A 256 5.40 -41.82 -126.33
C LEU A 256 6.00 -40.75 -127.26
N GLU A 257 6.94 -39.93 -126.79
CA GLU A 257 7.69 -38.93 -127.55
C GLU A 257 8.65 -39.60 -128.54
N ILE A 258 9.27 -40.72 -128.19
CA ILE A 258 10.04 -41.57 -129.11
C ILE A 258 9.09 -42.15 -130.16
N LEU A 259 7.89 -42.61 -129.77
CA LEU A 259 6.86 -43.05 -130.71
C LEU A 259 6.42 -41.90 -131.63
N LEU A 260 6.23 -40.71 -131.07
CA LEU A 260 5.83 -39.49 -131.77
C LEU A 260 6.95 -38.99 -132.70
N ASN A 261 8.22 -39.07 -132.31
CA ASN A 261 9.38 -38.75 -133.15
C ASN A 261 9.60 -39.81 -134.25
N THR A 262 9.28 -41.07 -133.96
CA THR A 262 9.25 -42.15 -134.97
C THR A 262 8.08 -41.96 -135.94
N PHE A 263 6.99 -41.33 -135.49
CA PHE A 263 5.85 -40.94 -136.32
C PHE A 263 6.12 -39.62 -137.09
N ALA A 264 6.83 -38.66 -136.51
CA ALA A 264 7.12 -37.33 -137.07
C ALA A 264 8.21 -37.33 -138.16
N GLN A 265 9.03 -38.39 -138.26
CA GLN A 265 9.84 -38.61 -139.47
C GLN A 265 9.03 -39.12 -140.68
N ASN A 266 7.72 -39.32 -140.53
CA ASN A 266 6.78 -39.59 -141.61
C ASN A 266 5.72 -38.48 -141.71
N LYS A 267 6.03 -37.46 -142.52
CA LYS A 267 5.08 -36.63 -143.29
C LYS A 267 4.42 -35.46 -142.54
N ASP A 268 5.02 -34.28 -142.72
CA ASP A 268 4.45 -32.97 -142.42
C ASP A 268 3.26 -32.63 -143.33
N LYS A 269 2.16 -32.15 -142.73
CA LYS A 269 1.31 -31.08 -143.26
C LYS A 269 0.37 -30.50 -142.19
N ASP A 270 0.44 -29.17 -142.09
CA ASP A 270 -0.57 -28.18 -141.73
C ASP A 270 -1.27 -28.15 -140.36
N GLU A 271 -1.03 -27.01 -139.71
CA GLU A 271 -2.00 -26.02 -139.17
C GLU A 271 -3.07 -26.44 -138.14
N GLY A 272 -3.11 -25.67 -137.05
CA GLY A 272 -4.32 -24.91 -136.75
C GLY A 272 -5.02 -25.14 -135.39
N THR A 273 -4.92 -24.12 -134.54
CA THR A 273 -5.94 -23.66 -133.54
C THR A 273 -6.21 -24.59 -132.35
N ALA A 274 -6.67 -24.18 -131.16
CA ALA A 274 -7.19 -22.95 -130.58
C ALA A 274 -6.81 -22.98 -129.07
N GLY A 275 -6.62 -21.86 -128.39
CA GLY A 275 -7.63 -21.30 -127.49
C GLY A 275 -7.52 -21.94 -126.08
N THR A 276 -7.65 -21.26 -124.95
CA THR A 276 -8.10 -19.90 -124.63
C THR A 276 -8.01 -19.81 -123.10
N ASN A 277 -7.93 -18.57 -122.61
CA ASN A 277 -8.49 -18.10 -121.34
C ASN A 277 -7.85 -18.66 -120.05
N GLY A 278 -7.14 -17.89 -119.23
CA GLY A 278 -7.28 -16.46 -118.98
C GLY A 278 -8.59 -16.20 -118.22
N LEU A 279 -8.52 -16.06 -116.90
CA LEU A 279 -9.50 -15.31 -116.11
C LEU A 279 -8.87 -14.93 -114.76
N ALA A 280 -8.65 -13.62 -114.63
CA ALA A 280 -8.43 -12.93 -113.37
C ALA A 280 -9.79 -12.76 -112.67
N SER A 281 -9.85 -12.99 -111.35
CA SER A 281 -11.05 -12.78 -110.54
C SER A 281 -10.95 -11.48 -109.73
N VAL A 282 -12.00 -10.68 -109.84
CA VAL A 282 -12.23 -9.32 -109.34
C VAL A 282 -12.69 -9.37 -107.87
N ARG A 283 -12.22 -8.45 -107.02
CA ARG A 283 -12.70 -8.25 -105.64
C ARG A 283 -13.08 -6.77 -105.43
N PRO A 284 -14.16 -6.45 -104.69
CA PRO A 284 -14.50 -5.08 -104.33
C PRO A 284 -13.40 -4.46 -103.46
N MET A 285 -13.12 -3.19 -103.71
CA MET A 285 -12.18 -2.43 -102.89
C MET A 285 -12.92 -1.86 -101.68
N VAL A 286 -12.42 -2.18 -100.48
CA VAL A 286 -12.98 -1.67 -99.21
C VAL A 286 -11.94 -0.81 -98.52
N THR A 287 -12.35 0.38 -98.08
CA THR A 287 -11.53 1.29 -97.27
C THR A 287 -12.23 1.61 -95.97
N MET A 288 -11.44 1.84 -94.93
CA MET A 288 -11.90 2.04 -93.56
C MET A 288 -11.07 3.16 -92.92
N ASP A 289 -11.70 4.02 -92.13
CA ASP A 289 -11.05 5.17 -91.46
C ASP A 289 -11.67 5.43 -90.09
N PHE A 290 -10.87 5.98 -89.17
CA PHE A 290 -11.27 6.38 -87.82
C PHE A 290 -11.05 7.87 -87.59
N ASP A 291 -11.87 8.46 -86.72
CA ASP A 291 -11.65 9.82 -86.22
C ASP A 291 -10.43 9.91 -85.27
N LYS A 292 -10.09 8.82 -84.57
CA LYS A 292 -8.89 8.71 -83.73
C LYS A 292 -8.24 7.32 -83.81
N TYR A 293 -6.92 7.30 -83.68
CA TYR A 293 -6.07 6.12 -83.86
C TYR A 293 -5.27 5.72 -82.62
N THR A 294 -5.41 6.43 -81.51
CA THR A 294 -4.65 6.15 -80.28
C THR A 294 -5.54 6.34 -79.06
N MET A 295 -5.57 5.33 -78.19
CA MET A 295 -6.41 5.31 -76.98
C MET A 295 -5.66 4.63 -75.83
N SER A 296 -5.77 5.16 -74.61
CA SER A 296 -5.16 4.61 -73.39
C SER A 296 -6.06 3.63 -72.64
N GLU A 297 -7.37 3.69 -72.87
CA GLU A 297 -8.40 2.81 -72.31
C GLU A 297 -9.56 2.63 -73.33
N PRO A 298 -10.44 1.62 -73.17
CA PRO A 298 -11.55 1.32 -74.09
C PRO A 298 -12.50 2.50 -74.26
N GLY A 299 -13.11 2.62 -75.44
CA GLY A 299 -14.10 3.67 -75.67
C GLY A 299 -14.50 3.86 -77.13
N LYS A 300 -15.38 4.84 -77.37
CA LYS A 300 -15.98 5.05 -78.68
C LYS A 300 -15.07 5.77 -79.68
N ILE A 301 -15.08 5.29 -80.92
CA ILE A 301 -14.52 5.94 -82.12
C ILE A 301 -15.63 6.12 -83.16
N GLN A 302 -15.50 7.11 -84.02
CA GLN A 302 -16.30 7.19 -85.25
C GLN A 302 -15.57 6.45 -86.37
N VAL A 303 -16.28 5.56 -87.06
CA VAL A 303 -15.78 4.70 -88.13
C VAL A 303 -16.45 5.11 -89.44
N VAL A 304 -15.64 5.34 -90.48
CA VAL A 304 -16.11 5.54 -91.84
C VAL A 304 -15.68 4.34 -92.68
N ILE A 305 -16.64 3.68 -93.33
CA ILE A 305 -16.37 2.54 -94.23
C ILE A 305 -16.93 2.85 -95.60
N THR A 306 -16.09 2.67 -96.61
CA THR A 306 -16.42 2.93 -98.01
C THR A 306 -16.12 1.69 -98.83
N VAL A 307 -17.15 1.21 -99.53
CA VAL A 307 -17.08 0.04 -100.43
C VAL A 307 -17.31 0.52 -101.85
N THR A 308 -16.37 0.20 -102.74
CA THR A 308 -16.45 0.54 -104.17
C THR A 308 -16.48 -0.74 -105.00
N ASN A 309 -17.49 -0.87 -105.87
CA ASN A 309 -17.49 -1.90 -106.89
C ASN A 309 -16.53 -1.49 -108.01
N THR A 310 -15.32 -2.06 -108.01
CA THR A 310 -14.29 -1.81 -109.02
C THR A 310 -14.40 -2.73 -110.24
N GLY A 311 -15.43 -3.57 -110.32
CA GLY A 311 -15.73 -4.41 -111.47
C GLY A 311 -16.57 -3.69 -112.53
N GLU A 312 -16.64 -4.29 -113.72
CA GLU A 312 -17.44 -3.78 -114.86
C GLU A 312 -18.91 -4.20 -114.80
N GLU A 313 -19.30 -5.08 -113.86
CA GLU A 313 -20.66 -5.60 -113.69
C GLU A 313 -21.32 -5.14 -112.38
N ASP A 314 -22.65 -5.00 -112.40
CA ASP A 314 -23.45 -4.64 -111.24
C ASP A 314 -23.48 -5.78 -110.21
N MET A 315 -23.18 -5.48 -108.95
CA MET A 315 -23.42 -6.40 -107.85
C MET A 315 -24.91 -6.35 -107.51
N ASN A 316 -25.71 -7.17 -108.17
CA ASN A 316 -27.17 -7.14 -108.01
C ASN A 316 -27.65 -7.64 -106.64
N GLU A 317 -26.85 -8.47 -105.97
CA GLU A 317 -27.14 -8.97 -104.63
C GLU A 317 -26.69 -7.99 -103.53
N PRO A 318 -27.33 -8.00 -102.35
CA PRO A 318 -27.00 -7.09 -101.25
C PRO A 318 -25.53 -7.13 -100.84
N VAL A 319 -24.87 -5.96 -100.85
CA VAL A 319 -23.56 -5.78 -100.22
C VAL A 319 -23.78 -5.34 -98.78
N THR A 320 -23.46 -6.22 -97.83
CA THR A 320 -23.81 -6.05 -96.41
C THR A 320 -22.58 -5.92 -95.53
N LEU A 321 -22.61 -4.91 -94.66
CA LEU A 321 -21.56 -4.62 -93.69
C LEU A 321 -21.90 -5.19 -92.32
N TYR A 322 -20.91 -5.70 -91.62
CA TYR A 322 -21.02 -6.25 -90.27
C TYR A 322 -19.96 -5.64 -89.36
N TYR A 323 -20.37 -5.38 -88.12
CA TYR A 323 -19.52 -4.96 -87.02
C TYR A 323 -18.52 -6.05 -86.63
N PRO A 324 -17.47 -5.72 -85.86
CA PRO A 324 -16.48 -6.70 -85.37
C PRO A 324 -17.08 -7.86 -84.57
N ASN A 325 -18.25 -7.66 -83.95
CA ASN A 325 -19.01 -8.68 -83.24
C ASN A 325 -19.96 -9.49 -84.15
N ASP A 326 -19.75 -9.46 -85.47
CA ASP A 326 -20.53 -10.14 -86.51
C ASP A 326 -22.03 -9.73 -86.57
N LYS A 327 -22.44 -8.60 -85.93
CA LYS A 327 -23.79 -8.03 -86.10
C LYS A 327 -23.89 -7.18 -87.36
N LYS A 328 -25.01 -7.27 -88.09
CA LYS A 328 -25.25 -6.53 -89.34
C LYS A 328 -25.41 -5.02 -89.09
N VAL A 329 -24.79 -4.19 -89.92
CA VAL A 329 -24.96 -2.74 -89.98
C VAL A 329 -26.12 -2.42 -90.91
N ASN A 330 -27.35 -2.38 -90.38
CA ASN A 330 -28.55 -2.19 -91.21
C ASN A 330 -28.56 -0.83 -91.96
N GLU A 331 -27.91 0.18 -91.40
CA GLU A 331 -27.80 1.53 -91.99
C GLU A 331 -26.89 1.60 -93.22
N PHE A 332 -26.08 0.56 -93.50
CA PHE A 332 -25.26 0.49 -94.71
C PHE A 332 -26.09 0.23 -95.97
N GLY A 333 -27.37 -0.13 -95.83
CA GLY A 333 -28.27 -0.43 -96.95
C GLY A 333 -28.16 -1.87 -97.45
N GLU A 334 -29.27 -2.39 -98.01
CA GLU A 334 -29.39 -3.79 -98.43
C GLU A 334 -29.55 -3.97 -99.93
N ASP A 335 -29.41 -2.88 -100.71
CA ASP A 335 -29.49 -2.98 -102.17
C ASP A 335 -28.15 -3.43 -102.76
N GLY A 336 -28.18 -3.89 -104.01
CA GLY A 336 -27.00 -4.13 -104.82
C GLY A 336 -26.13 -2.88 -105.05
N LEU A 337 -24.87 -3.06 -105.43
CA LEU A 337 -23.91 -1.98 -105.72
C LEU A 337 -23.51 -2.00 -107.21
N PRO A 338 -24.05 -1.07 -108.03
CA PRO A 338 -23.76 -1.04 -109.47
C PRO A 338 -22.26 -0.86 -109.80
N ALA A 339 -21.86 -1.26 -111.00
CA ALA A 339 -20.50 -1.15 -111.51
C ALA A 339 -19.96 0.29 -111.38
N GLY A 340 -18.76 0.43 -110.82
CA GLY A 340 -18.12 1.72 -110.60
C GLY A 340 -18.77 2.62 -109.53
N LYS A 341 -19.80 2.15 -108.81
CA LYS A 341 -20.43 2.92 -107.73
C LYS A 341 -19.82 2.61 -106.36
N THR A 342 -19.97 3.59 -105.48
CA THR A 342 -19.44 3.59 -104.12
C THR A 342 -20.57 3.79 -103.13
N ARG A 343 -20.53 3.03 -102.02
CA ARG A 343 -21.42 3.20 -100.87
C ARG A 343 -20.58 3.39 -99.61
N SER A 344 -20.93 4.41 -98.82
CA SER A 344 -20.24 4.74 -97.58
C SER A 344 -21.21 4.73 -96.40
N TRP A 345 -20.72 4.32 -95.24
CA TRP A 345 -21.41 4.46 -93.95
C TRP A 345 -20.47 5.04 -92.92
N THR A 346 -21.06 5.78 -91.99
CA THR A 346 -20.37 6.39 -90.86
C THR A 346 -21.17 6.09 -89.60
N GLY A 347 -20.52 5.54 -88.59
CA GLY A 347 -21.16 5.28 -87.30
C GLY A 347 -20.16 5.11 -86.17
N GLU A 348 -20.67 5.01 -84.95
CA GLU A 348 -19.83 4.86 -83.76
C GLU A 348 -19.56 3.39 -83.47
N TRP A 349 -18.33 3.08 -83.07
CA TRP A 349 -17.94 1.77 -82.56
C TRP A 349 -17.23 1.91 -81.22
N ASP A 350 -17.59 1.07 -80.25
CA ASP A 350 -16.95 1.02 -78.94
C ASP A 350 -15.77 0.04 -78.98
N VAL A 351 -14.55 0.56 -78.96
CA VAL A 351 -13.32 -0.23 -79.01
C VAL A 351 -13.12 -0.92 -77.67
N THR A 352 -13.14 -2.25 -77.66
CA THR A 352 -12.98 -3.05 -76.44
C THR A 352 -11.52 -3.09 -75.98
N GLN A 353 -11.28 -3.45 -74.71
CA GLN A 353 -9.91 -3.64 -74.20
C GLN A 353 -9.14 -4.68 -75.02
N GLU A 354 -9.83 -5.74 -75.43
CA GLU A 354 -9.31 -6.77 -76.34
C GLU A 354 -8.84 -6.18 -77.67
N GLN A 355 -9.64 -5.31 -78.31
CA GLN A 355 -9.27 -4.66 -79.57
C GLN A 355 -8.10 -3.66 -79.42
N LEU A 356 -7.97 -3.01 -78.25
CA LEU A 356 -6.81 -2.16 -77.93
C LEU A 356 -5.54 -2.96 -77.66
N ASP A 357 -5.65 -4.13 -77.03
CA ASP A 357 -4.53 -5.03 -76.77
C ASP A 357 -4.07 -5.75 -78.06
N GLU A 358 -5.01 -6.07 -78.97
CA GLU A 358 -4.72 -6.58 -80.31
C GLU A 358 -4.17 -5.50 -81.27
N GLY A 359 -4.38 -4.22 -80.95
CA GLY A 359 -3.92 -3.09 -81.74
C GLY A 359 -4.65 -2.88 -83.07
N LYS A 360 -5.85 -3.45 -83.26
CA LYS A 360 -6.64 -3.29 -84.50
C LYS A 360 -8.13 -3.48 -84.25
N VAL A 361 -8.95 -2.89 -85.12
CA VAL A 361 -10.41 -3.11 -85.18
C VAL A 361 -10.76 -3.62 -86.57
N ALA A 362 -11.55 -4.70 -86.65
CA ALA A 362 -11.87 -5.40 -87.89
C ALA A 362 -13.37 -5.44 -88.19
N PHE A 363 -13.78 -4.99 -89.37
CA PHE A 363 -15.15 -5.10 -89.87
C PHE A 363 -15.22 -6.11 -91.02
N ILE A 364 -16.44 -6.54 -91.35
CA ILE A 364 -16.66 -7.62 -92.31
C ILE A 364 -17.65 -7.15 -93.36
N ILE A 365 -17.31 -7.32 -94.63
CA ILE A 365 -18.22 -7.13 -95.75
C ILE A 365 -18.57 -8.50 -96.34
N ARG A 366 -19.86 -8.77 -96.49
CA ARG A 366 -20.38 -9.94 -97.19
C ARG A 366 -21.13 -9.47 -98.42
N TYR A 367 -20.82 -10.11 -99.54
CA TYR A 367 -21.44 -9.85 -100.82
C TYR A 367 -21.43 -11.13 -101.63
N SER A 368 -22.33 -11.23 -102.58
CA SER A 368 -22.38 -12.37 -103.48
C SER A 368 -21.89 -11.95 -104.84
N LEU A 369 -20.95 -12.71 -105.41
CA LEU A 369 -20.57 -12.58 -106.80
C LEU A 369 -20.85 -13.89 -107.51
N TYR A 370 -21.14 -13.77 -108.79
CA TYR A 370 -21.14 -14.90 -109.69
C TYR A 370 -19.69 -15.25 -110.00
N ASP A 371 -19.23 -16.42 -109.55
CA ASP A 371 -17.85 -16.85 -109.72
C ASP A 371 -17.78 -17.98 -110.75
N GLY A 372 -17.11 -17.73 -111.87
CA GLY A 372 -16.73 -18.76 -112.85
C GLY A 372 -17.89 -19.46 -113.58
N ALA A 373 -17.53 -20.30 -114.55
CA ALA A 373 -18.44 -20.86 -115.55
C ALA A 373 -19.67 -21.55 -114.95
N ALA A 374 -20.83 -21.32 -115.59
CA ALA A 374 -22.13 -21.86 -115.22
C ALA A 374 -22.10 -23.37 -114.90
N GLY A 375 -22.85 -23.76 -113.87
CA GLY A 375 -23.10 -25.17 -113.56
C GLY A 375 -23.96 -25.84 -114.65
N GLU A 376 -24.28 -27.13 -114.49
CA GLU A 376 -25.09 -27.91 -115.44
C GLU A 376 -26.49 -27.35 -115.72
N ASP A 377 -26.95 -26.36 -114.94
CA ASP A 377 -28.19 -25.61 -115.09
C ASP A 377 -28.05 -24.29 -115.88
N GLY A 378 -26.85 -23.96 -116.38
CA GLY A 378 -26.59 -22.84 -117.29
C GLY A 378 -26.60 -21.45 -116.64
N LEU A 379 -26.74 -21.36 -115.31
CA LEU A 379 -26.61 -20.11 -114.56
C LEU A 379 -25.26 -20.06 -113.83
N PRO A 380 -24.55 -18.92 -113.84
CA PRO A 380 -23.34 -18.77 -113.06
C PRO A 380 -23.67 -18.98 -111.57
N THR A 381 -22.77 -19.67 -110.85
CA THR A 381 -23.06 -20.01 -109.45
C THR A 381 -22.81 -18.80 -108.58
N LEU A 382 -23.87 -18.33 -107.90
CA LEU A 382 -23.75 -17.26 -106.94
C LEU A 382 -22.96 -17.77 -105.72
N ARG A 383 -21.77 -17.21 -105.48
CA ARG A 383 -20.96 -17.50 -104.30
C ARG A 383 -20.96 -16.32 -103.35
N GLN A 384 -21.24 -16.62 -102.08
CA GLN A 384 -21.06 -15.65 -101.01
C GLN A 384 -19.58 -15.50 -100.69
N HIS A 385 -19.10 -14.28 -100.77
CA HIS A 385 -17.77 -13.90 -100.34
C HIS A 385 -17.85 -13.15 -99.01
N LYS A 386 -16.96 -13.53 -98.07
CA LYS A 386 -16.75 -12.85 -96.81
C LYS A 386 -15.35 -12.23 -96.85
N THR A 387 -15.28 -10.92 -96.74
CA THR A 387 -14.00 -10.21 -96.63
C THR A 387 -13.92 -9.52 -95.28
N VAL A 388 -12.89 -9.86 -94.49
CA VAL A 388 -12.56 -9.19 -93.24
C VAL A 388 -11.51 -8.14 -93.54
N PHE A 389 -11.75 -6.90 -93.13
CA PHE A 389 -10.79 -5.81 -93.26
C PHE A 389 -10.63 -5.14 -91.91
N SER A 390 -9.39 -4.79 -91.59
CA SER A 390 -9.02 -4.27 -90.28
C SER A 390 -8.13 -3.08 -90.40
N LYS A 391 -8.25 -2.15 -89.46
CA LYS A 391 -7.35 -1.00 -89.36
C LYS A 391 -6.72 -0.95 -87.97
N GLN A 392 -5.45 -0.58 -87.94
CA GLN A 392 -4.66 -0.51 -86.71
C GLN A 392 -5.15 0.61 -85.80
N ILE A 393 -5.14 0.36 -84.50
CA ILE A 393 -5.35 1.34 -83.43
C ILE A 393 -4.25 1.15 -82.39
N ASN A 394 -3.57 2.23 -82.00
CA ASN A 394 -2.42 2.16 -81.11
C ASN A 394 -2.84 2.32 -79.65
N LYS A 395 -2.28 1.51 -78.76
CA LYS A 395 -2.42 1.71 -77.31
C LYS A 395 -1.51 2.86 -76.87
N GLY A 396 -2.11 3.97 -76.47
CA GLY A 396 -1.38 5.10 -75.88
C GLY A 396 -0.80 4.70 -74.53
N LYS A 397 0.44 5.12 -74.23
CA LYS A 397 1.08 4.86 -72.94
C LYS A 397 0.37 5.54 -71.78
#